data_AF-A0A9P5AEA4-F1
#
_entry.id   AF-A0A9P5AEA4-F1
#
_cell.length_a   1.000
_cell.length_b   1.000
_cell.length_c   1.000
_cell.angle_alpha   90.00
_cell.angle_beta   90.00
_cell.angle_gamma   90.00
#
_symmetry.space_group_name_H-M   'P 1'
#
loop_
_entity.id
_entity.type
_entity.pdbx_description
1 polymer ?
#
loop_
_entity_poly.entity_id
_entity_poly.type
_entity_poly.pdbx_seq_one_letter_code
_entity_poly.pdbx_strand_id
1 'polypeptide(L)'
;MRFSRNILSTIFVGSAVAFSHDAQHHLQGKIAVASNGDSPKCYLPAPLNPSDDGLQSSQDLFSSKNAIRLMVKNHQSLVRIPSICYDDMGDLDTDDRWKPFNDIPKMLKKAYPVVHKHITPEKVNKFGLVYTLQGSDKSLQPILLAGHQDVVPVASGTLHEWVHPPFDAFYNETDGYLWGRGASDDKSAITAQMSALEALLSQKTFKPRRTVILAFGFDEECSGHLGAGHISKHLEKRYGEHGVAAILDEGGAGLQKMGDVLYALPAVYEKGYLDVWFNVSVVGGHSSVPTPHTAIGIMAEIVTTLEHNPFKPEIAKNGPIHQCLACFAEHSPHVFPGLTKLVNGGDLEGVAKFLTKLSRDMQYMVQTSQAIDVISGGQKINALPEFVTLGVNHRYAPQDSIGSIQHRIVGLIKDIAATHNLRVEAFEDDEDYDKYLASNNLSRVCNKDEDLWQKKYTGTLTIAVKKKSYITPQSPSSGPVWNIFAGTVRHSFAQEAKTVVAAPGAMTGNTDTRHYLNLSKNIYRWSPGSLKSFSNIHGVNERLLMSEQMNMAKFYYDFIRNFDKATV
;
A
#
# COMPACT_ATOMS: atom_id res chain seq x y z
N MET A 1 -21.17 -27.44 9.85
CA MET A 1 -19.83 -27.15 9.31
C MET A 1 -19.81 -26.02 8.25
N ARG A 2 -20.69 -25.00 8.33
CA ARG A 2 -20.74 -23.85 7.39
C ARG A 2 -20.44 -22.49 8.04
N PHE A 3 -20.18 -22.45 9.35
CA PHE A 3 -19.98 -21.22 10.11
C PHE A 3 -18.52 -20.73 10.20
N SER A 4 -17.54 -21.50 9.70
CA SER A 4 -16.11 -21.16 9.80
C SER A 4 -15.52 -20.48 8.56
N ARG A 5 -16.26 -20.36 7.44
CA ARG A 5 -15.73 -19.76 6.19
C ARG A 5 -15.73 -18.22 6.18
N ASN A 6 -16.63 -17.57 6.93
CA ASN A 6 -16.78 -16.11 6.89
C ASN A 6 -15.76 -15.33 7.72
N ILE A 7 -14.95 -16.00 8.56
CA ILE A 7 -13.83 -15.36 9.27
C ILE A 7 -12.59 -15.27 8.37
N LEU A 8 -12.55 -16.05 7.28
CA LEU A 8 -11.33 -16.32 6.52
C LEU A 8 -11.12 -15.47 5.26
N SER A 9 -12.18 -14.95 4.66
CA SER A 9 -12.08 -14.14 3.42
C SER A 9 -11.68 -12.69 3.66
N THR A 10 -11.69 -12.23 4.91
CA THR A 10 -11.70 -10.79 5.20
C THR A 10 -10.34 -10.30 5.69
N ILE A 11 -9.34 -11.17 5.77
CA ILE A 11 -8.17 -10.99 6.65
C ILE A 11 -7.19 -9.90 6.14
N PHE A 12 -7.14 -9.52 4.86
CA PHE A 12 -6.16 -8.53 4.38
C PHE A 12 -6.77 -7.66 3.25
N VAL A 13 -7.41 -6.55 3.60
CA VAL A 13 -7.94 -5.57 2.62
C VAL A 13 -7.07 -4.31 2.67
N GLY A 14 -6.45 -3.99 1.53
CA GLY A 14 -5.69 -2.78 1.25
C GLY A 14 -5.51 -2.71 -0.26
N SER A 15 -6.44 -2.03 -0.95
CA SER A 15 -6.42 -1.89 -2.42
C SER A 15 -6.36 -0.40 -2.73
N ALA A 16 -5.20 0.11 -3.15
CA ALA A 16 -5.08 1.44 -3.75
C ALA A 16 -4.55 1.27 -5.18
N VAL A 17 -5.28 1.80 -6.15
CA VAL A 17 -4.90 1.85 -7.57
C VAL A 17 -5.08 3.29 -8.04
N ALA A 18 -3.99 3.95 -8.40
CA ALA A 18 -4.01 5.24 -9.07
C ALA A 18 -2.80 5.39 -9.99
N PHE A 19 -2.94 6.13 -11.08
CA PHE A 19 -2.06 6.18 -12.25
C PHE A 19 -1.22 7.47 -12.27
N SER A 20 0.12 7.40 -12.27
CA SER A 20 0.96 8.16 -13.22
C SER A 20 2.43 7.69 -13.18
N HIS A 21 3.24 8.10 -14.17
CA HIS A 21 4.65 7.71 -14.36
C HIS A 21 5.51 7.80 -13.10
N ASP A 22 6.19 6.70 -12.76
CA ASP A 22 7.03 6.55 -11.57
C ASP A 22 8.49 6.92 -11.86
N ALA A 23 9.05 7.79 -11.01
CA ALA A 23 10.50 8.00 -10.87
C ALA A 23 10.95 7.41 -9.53
N GLN A 24 10.74 6.11 -9.32
CA GLN A 24 11.24 5.41 -8.15
C GLN A 24 12.69 4.99 -8.42
N HIS A 25 13.65 5.48 -7.62
CA HIS A 25 15.03 5.04 -7.73
C HIS A 25 15.15 3.57 -7.33
N HIS A 26 15.79 2.77 -8.19
CA HIS A 26 16.05 1.36 -7.98
C HIS A 26 17.02 1.15 -6.81
N LEU A 27 16.52 1.10 -5.58
CA LEU A 27 17.30 0.64 -4.43
C LEU A 27 17.47 -0.88 -4.57
N GLN A 28 18.62 -1.32 -5.10
CA GLN A 28 18.97 -2.73 -5.21
C GLN A 28 18.99 -3.37 -3.82
N GLY A 29 17.89 -4.02 -3.44
CA GLY A 29 17.81 -4.90 -2.30
C GLY A 29 17.25 -6.24 -2.75
N LYS A 30 18.12 -7.18 -3.12
CA LYS A 30 17.69 -8.58 -3.17
C LYS A 30 17.18 -8.91 -1.77
N ILE A 31 15.96 -9.45 -1.66
CA ILE A 31 15.53 -10.10 -0.43
C ILE A 31 16.59 -11.14 -0.11
N ALA A 32 17.27 -10.97 1.03
CA ALA A 32 18.32 -11.87 1.44
C ALA A 32 17.71 -13.25 1.70
N VAL A 33 17.82 -14.15 0.72
CA VAL A 33 17.50 -15.57 0.90
C VAL A 33 18.62 -16.17 1.74
N ALA A 34 18.45 -16.18 3.06
CA ALA A 34 19.40 -16.79 3.98
C ALA A 34 19.44 -18.32 3.80
N SER A 35 20.64 -18.89 3.78
CA SER A 35 20.90 -20.33 3.62
C SER A 35 20.62 -21.13 4.91
N ASN A 36 20.03 -22.31 4.73
CA ASN A 36 19.77 -23.46 5.62
C ASN A 36 19.90 -23.34 7.16
N GLY A 37 18.80 -23.71 7.84
CA GLY A 37 18.73 -24.13 9.24
C GLY A 37 17.47 -23.60 9.94
N ASP A 38 16.53 -24.49 10.27
CA ASP A 38 15.24 -24.30 10.97
C ASP A 38 14.20 -23.33 10.37
N SER A 39 12.91 -23.64 10.59
CA SER A 39 11.83 -22.68 10.34
C SER A 39 12.05 -21.44 11.22
N PRO A 40 11.86 -20.21 10.69
CA PRO A 40 12.05 -18.99 11.47
C PRO A 40 11.15 -19.05 12.70
N LYS A 41 11.69 -18.73 13.88
CA LYS A 41 10.88 -18.56 15.11
C LYS A 41 10.24 -17.18 15.10
N CYS A 42 9.11 -17.01 15.79
CA CYS A 42 8.49 -15.71 15.91
C CYS A 42 9.38 -14.77 16.76
N TYR A 43 9.87 -13.68 16.15
CA TYR A 43 10.60 -12.66 16.90
C TYR A 43 9.62 -11.71 17.57
N LEU A 44 9.40 -11.91 18.87
CA LEU A 44 8.39 -11.16 19.62
C LEU A 44 8.99 -10.44 20.84
N PRO A 45 9.38 -9.16 20.70
CA PRO A 45 9.93 -8.32 21.78
C PRO A 45 8.95 -8.17 22.95
N ALA A 46 9.45 -7.91 24.16
CA ALA A 46 8.62 -7.65 25.33
C ALA A 46 7.79 -6.36 25.17
N PRO A 47 6.61 -6.24 25.82
CA PRO A 47 5.85 -4.99 25.84
C PRO A 47 6.68 -3.83 26.40
N LEU A 48 6.58 -2.65 25.76
CA LEU A 48 7.32 -1.46 26.14
C LEU A 48 6.36 -0.43 26.76
N ASN A 49 6.38 -0.34 28.08
CA ASN A 49 5.50 0.52 28.86
C ASN A 49 6.17 1.88 29.14
N PRO A 50 5.63 3.01 28.64
CA PRO A 50 6.20 4.33 28.89
C PRO A 50 5.85 4.95 30.26
N SER A 51 5.20 4.25 31.19
CA SER A 51 4.65 4.83 32.43
C SER A 51 5.64 5.51 33.39
N ASP A 52 6.94 5.31 33.23
CA ASP A 52 8.00 5.86 34.10
C ASP A 52 8.48 7.28 33.71
N ASP A 53 7.89 7.93 32.70
CA ASP A 53 8.21 9.34 32.34
C ASP A 53 7.40 10.40 33.13
N GLY A 54 6.45 9.97 33.97
CA GLY A 54 5.59 10.89 34.72
C GLY A 54 4.50 11.59 33.87
N LEU A 55 4.27 11.17 32.63
CA LEU A 55 3.14 11.60 31.81
C LEU A 55 1.89 10.75 32.10
N GLN A 56 0.72 11.32 31.84
CA GLN A 56 -0.55 10.59 31.95
C GLN A 56 -0.57 9.40 30.99
N SER A 57 -1.25 8.32 31.41
CA SER A 57 -1.39 7.14 30.57
C SER A 57 -2.26 7.42 29.35
N SER A 58 -1.96 6.78 28.21
CA SER A 58 -2.80 6.85 27.02
C SER A 58 -4.23 6.38 27.31
N GLN A 59 -4.37 5.39 28.19
CA GLN A 59 -5.67 4.87 28.61
C GLN A 59 -6.53 5.91 29.33
N ASP A 60 -5.96 6.73 30.22
CA ASP A 60 -6.72 7.77 30.93
C ASP A 60 -7.13 8.91 29.99
N LEU A 61 -6.23 9.28 29.07
CA LEU A 61 -6.45 10.38 28.12
C LEU A 61 -7.51 10.05 27.06
N PHE A 62 -7.54 8.80 26.58
CA PHE A 62 -8.27 8.43 25.37
C PHE A 62 -9.46 7.47 25.59
N SER A 63 -9.87 7.22 26.84
CA SER A 63 -10.99 6.29 27.12
C SER A 63 -12.27 6.95 27.66
N SER A 64 -12.25 8.24 28.00
CA SER A 64 -13.45 8.92 28.49
C SER A 64 -14.48 9.20 27.39
N LYS A 65 -15.77 9.25 27.74
CA LYS A 65 -16.83 9.65 26.78
C LYS A 65 -16.59 11.04 26.17
N ASN A 66 -15.98 11.96 26.95
CA ASN A 66 -15.65 13.29 26.47
C ASN A 66 -14.50 13.25 25.45
N ALA A 67 -13.49 12.40 25.67
CA ALA A 67 -12.40 12.19 24.72
C ALA A 67 -12.93 11.62 23.39
N ILE A 68 -13.82 10.62 23.44
CA ILE A 68 -14.48 10.07 22.25
C ILE A 68 -15.26 11.15 21.50
N ARG A 69 -16.09 11.94 22.19
CA ARG A 69 -16.86 13.03 21.55
C ARG A 69 -15.98 14.08 20.91
N LEU A 70 -14.85 14.42 21.54
CA LEU A 70 -13.88 15.35 20.97
C LEU A 70 -13.22 14.77 19.71
N MET A 71 -12.79 13.50 19.77
CA MET A 71 -12.23 12.80 18.61
C MET A 71 -13.24 12.73 17.46
N VAL A 72 -14.49 12.36 17.74
CA VAL A 72 -15.59 12.37 16.76
C VAL A 72 -15.71 13.75 16.13
N LYS A 73 -15.81 14.81 16.94
CA LYS A 73 -15.98 16.19 16.42
C LYS A 73 -14.81 16.61 15.51
N ASN A 74 -13.58 16.32 15.92
CA ASN A 74 -12.39 16.67 15.16
C ASN A 74 -12.34 15.88 13.84
N HIS A 75 -12.60 14.58 13.91
CA HIS A 75 -12.61 13.70 12.74
C HIS A 75 -13.75 14.03 11.76
N GLN A 76 -14.97 14.28 12.26
CA GLN A 76 -16.09 14.77 11.43
C GLN A 76 -15.75 16.06 10.69
N SER A 77 -14.99 16.95 11.32
CA SER A 77 -14.59 18.22 10.70
C SER A 77 -13.62 18.02 9.53
N LEU A 78 -12.81 16.95 9.54
CA LEU A 78 -11.89 16.63 8.45
C LEU A 78 -12.61 15.88 7.33
N VAL A 79 -13.46 14.91 7.69
CA VAL A 79 -14.24 14.11 6.75
C VAL A 79 -15.17 14.99 5.91
N ARG A 80 -15.75 16.05 6.49
CA ARG A 80 -16.61 17.01 5.76
C ARG A 80 -15.91 17.81 4.67
N ILE A 81 -14.58 17.83 4.62
CA ILE A 81 -13.83 18.52 3.56
C ILE A 81 -13.68 17.55 2.38
N PRO A 82 -14.29 17.81 1.21
CA PRO A 82 -14.22 16.92 0.06
C PRO A 82 -12.90 17.11 -0.71
N SER A 83 -11.78 16.75 -0.08
CA SER A 83 -10.43 16.76 -0.64
C SER A 83 -10.21 15.61 -1.62
N ILE A 84 -10.96 15.56 -2.70
CA ILE A 84 -10.96 14.44 -3.64
C ILE A 84 -9.76 14.55 -4.60
N CYS A 85 -9.04 13.46 -4.80
CA CYS A 85 -8.01 13.35 -5.83
C CYS A 85 -8.49 12.45 -6.99
N TYR A 86 -8.22 12.87 -8.23
CA TYR A 86 -8.55 12.14 -9.46
C TYR A 86 -7.27 11.84 -10.26
N ASP A 87 -7.26 10.76 -11.04
CA ASP A 87 -6.10 10.44 -11.90
C ASP A 87 -5.78 11.54 -12.93
N ASP A 88 -6.75 12.40 -13.26
CA ASP A 88 -6.64 13.50 -14.23
C ASP A 88 -6.59 14.89 -13.59
N MET A 89 -6.16 15.00 -12.33
CA MET A 89 -5.98 16.30 -11.66
C MET A 89 -5.03 17.20 -12.46
N GLY A 90 -5.44 18.46 -12.63
CA GLY A 90 -4.68 19.48 -13.35
C GLY A 90 -3.70 20.23 -12.45
N ASP A 91 -3.16 21.31 -13.00
CA ASP A 91 -2.17 22.16 -12.32
C ASP A 91 -2.72 22.76 -11.01
N LEU A 92 -1.86 22.79 -9.97
CA LEU A 92 -2.21 23.20 -8.60
C LEU A 92 -2.76 24.63 -8.49
N ASP A 93 -2.42 25.53 -9.42
CA ASP A 93 -2.84 26.94 -9.41
C ASP A 93 -4.11 27.20 -10.22
N THR A 94 -4.43 26.34 -11.18
CA THR A 94 -5.53 26.57 -12.13
C THR A 94 -6.69 25.59 -11.99
N ASP A 95 -6.46 24.40 -11.44
CA ASP A 95 -7.51 23.41 -11.25
C ASP A 95 -8.26 23.64 -9.94
N ASP A 96 -9.52 24.07 -10.09
CA ASP A 96 -10.43 24.37 -9.00
C ASP A 96 -10.71 23.16 -8.08
N ARG A 97 -10.48 21.93 -8.55
CA ARG A 97 -10.62 20.71 -7.73
C ARG A 97 -9.67 20.68 -6.54
N TRP A 98 -8.58 21.45 -6.55
CA TRP A 98 -7.67 21.62 -5.41
C TRP A 98 -8.20 22.58 -4.33
N LYS A 99 -9.27 23.35 -4.59
CA LYS A 99 -9.77 24.37 -3.65
C LYS A 99 -10.10 23.83 -2.24
N PRO A 100 -10.74 22.64 -2.07
CA PRO A 100 -11.08 22.10 -0.74
C PRO A 100 -9.88 21.94 0.20
N PHE A 101 -8.68 21.66 -0.33
CA PHE A 101 -7.46 21.49 0.46
C PHE A 101 -7.05 22.76 1.23
N ASN A 102 -7.52 23.95 0.81
CA ASN A 102 -7.28 25.19 1.54
C ASN A 102 -7.93 25.24 2.93
N ASP A 103 -8.95 24.42 3.17
CA ASP A 103 -9.69 24.42 4.43
C ASP A 103 -9.10 23.46 5.47
N ILE A 104 -8.29 22.49 5.05
CA ILE A 104 -7.67 21.51 5.95
C ILE A 104 -6.75 22.19 6.98
N PRO A 105 -5.79 23.07 6.61
CA PRO A 105 -4.94 23.74 7.60
C PRO A 105 -5.74 24.63 8.56
N LYS A 106 -6.83 25.25 8.09
CA LYS A 106 -7.71 26.08 8.94
C LYS A 106 -8.44 25.22 9.96
N MET A 107 -8.95 24.06 9.53
CA MET A 107 -9.61 23.10 10.39
C MET A 107 -8.61 22.58 11.44
N LEU A 108 -7.44 22.09 11.03
CA LEU A 108 -6.43 21.54 11.94
C LEU A 108 -6.00 22.57 12.98
N LYS A 109 -5.81 23.84 12.59
CA LYS A 109 -5.50 24.94 13.51
C LYS A 109 -6.58 25.17 14.57
N LYS A 110 -7.86 25.00 14.18
CA LYS A 110 -9.00 25.17 15.09
C LYS A 110 -9.17 23.96 16.02
N ALA A 111 -8.95 22.75 15.51
CA ALA A 111 -9.15 21.50 16.26
C ALA A 111 -8.00 21.18 17.24
N TYR A 112 -6.78 21.62 16.92
CA TYR A 112 -5.55 21.31 17.67
C TYR A 112 -4.78 22.58 18.05
N PRO A 113 -5.36 23.46 18.89
CA PRO A 113 -4.79 24.75 19.22
C PRO A 113 -3.46 24.67 19.99
N VAL A 114 -3.24 23.63 20.82
CA VAL A 114 -1.99 23.48 21.58
C VAL A 114 -0.84 23.10 20.66
N VAL A 115 -1.05 22.19 19.69
CA VAL A 115 -0.07 21.89 18.63
C VAL A 115 0.29 23.18 17.90
N HIS A 116 -0.70 23.95 17.44
CA HIS A 116 -0.47 25.16 16.64
C HIS A 116 0.07 26.36 17.45
N LYS A 117 0.06 26.28 18.78
CA LYS A 117 0.77 27.22 19.66
C LYS A 117 2.28 26.94 19.67
N HIS A 118 2.68 25.68 19.52
CA HIS A 118 4.09 25.27 19.58
C HIS A 118 4.72 25.10 18.19
N ILE A 119 3.92 24.80 17.17
CA ILE A 119 4.39 24.42 15.84
C ILE A 119 3.65 25.25 14.80
N THR A 120 4.40 25.87 13.90
CA THR A 120 3.86 26.42 12.65
C THR A 120 4.13 25.41 11.54
N PRO A 121 3.11 24.83 10.88
CA PRO A 121 3.33 23.86 9.83
C PRO A 121 3.99 24.51 8.61
N GLU A 122 4.94 23.80 8.02
CA GLU A 122 5.52 24.16 6.74
C GLU A 122 4.60 23.65 5.62
N LYS A 123 4.34 24.51 4.63
CA LYS A 123 3.63 24.12 3.42
C LYS A 123 4.63 23.68 2.36
N VAL A 124 4.59 22.41 1.97
CA VAL A 124 5.42 21.84 0.91
C VAL A 124 4.56 21.62 -0.33
N ASN A 125 5.04 22.13 -1.47
CA ASN A 125 4.32 22.07 -2.75
C ASN A 125 2.83 22.49 -2.64
N LYS A 126 2.59 23.64 -1.98
CA LYS A 126 1.29 24.28 -1.73
C LYS A 126 0.41 23.65 -0.65
N PHE A 127 0.07 22.36 -0.75
CA PHE A 127 -0.90 21.71 0.15
C PHE A 127 -0.31 20.68 1.10
N GLY A 128 0.92 20.19 0.87
CA GLY A 128 1.60 19.28 1.78
C GLY A 128 1.88 19.97 3.11
N LEU A 129 1.61 19.31 4.23
CA LEU A 129 1.78 19.88 5.56
C LEU A 129 2.84 19.12 6.34
N VAL A 130 3.88 19.83 6.79
CA VAL A 130 4.94 19.25 7.63
C VAL A 130 4.96 19.96 8.98
N TYR A 131 4.63 19.23 10.04
CA TYR A 131 4.73 19.68 11.43
C TYR A 131 6.00 19.12 12.04
N THR A 132 6.95 19.98 12.43
CA THR A 132 8.19 19.54 13.08
C THR A 132 8.21 20.00 14.54
N LEU A 133 8.01 19.06 15.48
CA LEU A 133 8.26 19.30 16.90
C LEU A 133 9.73 19.04 17.20
N GLN A 134 10.51 20.11 17.39
CA GLN A 134 11.95 20.00 17.61
C GLN A 134 12.27 19.40 18.99
N GLY A 135 13.08 18.34 18.98
CA GLY A 135 13.65 17.74 20.17
C GLY A 135 14.88 18.50 20.68
N SER A 136 15.21 18.29 21.95
CA SER A 136 16.38 18.91 22.58
C SER A 136 17.72 18.25 22.21
N ASP A 137 17.72 16.99 21.78
CA ASP A 137 18.92 16.22 21.41
C ASP A 137 19.03 16.06 19.89
N LYS A 138 19.93 16.84 19.28
CA LYS A 138 20.18 16.83 17.83
C LYS A 138 20.92 15.60 17.34
N SER A 139 21.48 14.77 18.23
CA SER A 139 22.16 13.53 17.85
C SER A 139 21.18 12.40 17.53
N LEU A 140 19.93 12.51 17.99
CA LEU A 140 18.89 11.54 17.72
C LEU A 140 18.22 11.84 16.38
N GLN A 141 18.19 10.83 15.52
CA GLN A 141 17.37 10.90 14.31
C GLN A 141 15.88 11.08 14.68
N PRO A 142 15.13 11.92 13.94
CA PRO A 142 13.71 12.10 14.16
C PRO A 142 12.91 10.84 13.83
N ILE A 143 11.68 10.78 14.34
CA ILE A 143 10.64 9.88 13.79
C ILE A 143 9.70 10.66 12.87
N LEU A 144 9.15 9.96 11.87
CA LEU A 144 8.16 10.51 10.96
C LEU A 144 6.88 9.69 11.03
N LEU A 145 5.77 10.37 11.29
CA LEU A 145 4.41 9.82 11.19
C LEU A 145 3.77 10.46 9.95
N ALA A 146 3.51 9.64 8.94
CA ALA A 146 2.92 10.04 7.68
C ALA A 146 1.39 9.83 7.70
N GLY A 147 0.71 10.49 6.78
CA GLY A 147 -0.67 10.23 6.39
C GLY A 147 -1.01 11.12 5.20
N HIS A 148 -2.20 10.99 4.64
CA HIS A 148 -2.62 11.80 3.48
C HIS A 148 -3.96 12.50 3.69
N GLN A 149 -4.11 13.63 3.00
CA GLN A 149 -5.24 14.54 3.14
C GLN A 149 -6.37 14.22 2.16
N ASP A 150 -6.03 13.61 1.04
CA ASP A 150 -6.94 13.35 -0.06
C ASP A 150 -7.78 12.10 0.17
N VAL A 151 -8.74 11.88 -0.72
CA VAL A 151 -9.62 10.73 -0.72
C VAL A 151 -9.97 10.36 -2.16
N VAL A 152 -10.26 9.08 -2.43
CA VAL A 152 -10.77 8.69 -3.75
C VAL A 152 -12.11 9.34 -4.11
N PRO A 153 -12.44 9.43 -5.41
CA PRO A 153 -13.74 9.90 -5.86
C PRO A 153 -14.91 9.07 -5.33
N VAL A 154 -16.09 9.70 -5.31
CA VAL A 154 -17.36 9.00 -5.11
C VAL A 154 -18.06 8.89 -6.45
N ALA A 155 -18.25 7.66 -6.93
CA ALA A 155 -18.92 7.43 -8.20
C ALA A 155 -20.39 7.87 -8.13
N SER A 156 -20.80 8.76 -9.05
CA SER A 156 -22.17 9.30 -9.10
C SER A 156 -23.24 8.21 -9.19
N GLY A 157 -22.94 7.13 -9.93
CA GLY A 157 -23.82 5.96 -10.07
C GLY A 157 -24.09 5.21 -8.75
N THR A 158 -23.23 5.35 -7.75
CA THR A 158 -23.34 4.65 -6.46
C THR A 158 -23.90 5.50 -5.32
N LEU A 159 -24.16 6.80 -5.55
CA LEU A 159 -24.61 7.72 -4.49
C LEU A 159 -25.87 7.23 -3.76
N HIS A 160 -26.77 6.55 -4.46
CA HIS A 160 -28.00 5.99 -3.91
C HIS A 160 -27.78 4.76 -3.00
N GLU A 161 -26.60 4.14 -3.05
CA GLU A 161 -26.22 3.00 -2.21
C GLU A 161 -25.58 3.43 -0.87
N TRP A 162 -25.22 4.71 -0.75
CA TRP A 162 -24.70 5.27 0.49
C TRP A 162 -25.84 5.45 1.51
N VAL A 163 -25.71 4.83 2.67
CA VAL A 163 -26.66 4.94 3.78
C VAL A 163 -26.68 6.38 4.34
N HIS A 164 -25.51 7.02 4.33
CA HIS A 164 -25.33 8.43 4.67
C HIS A 164 -24.52 9.11 3.57
N PRO A 165 -24.82 10.36 3.19
CA PRO A 165 -24.05 11.07 2.18
C PRO A 165 -22.54 11.06 2.50
N PRO A 166 -21.67 10.84 1.50
CA PRO A 166 -20.25 10.53 1.74
C PRO A 166 -19.50 11.56 2.58
N PHE A 167 -19.87 12.84 2.53
CA PHE A 167 -19.19 13.91 3.23
C PHE A 167 -20.00 14.50 4.40
N ASP A 168 -21.09 13.86 4.83
CA ASP A 168 -21.86 14.32 6.00
C ASP A 168 -21.13 14.06 7.33
N ALA A 169 -20.23 13.07 7.32
CA ALA A 169 -19.52 12.55 8.47
C ALA A 169 -20.50 12.12 9.58
N PHE A 170 -21.49 11.29 9.24
CA PHE A 170 -22.53 10.88 10.18
C PHE A 170 -21.96 9.96 11.27
N TYR A 171 -22.11 10.33 12.54
CA TYR A 171 -21.70 9.49 13.67
C TYR A 171 -22.92 8.88 14.35
N ASN A 172 -22.93 7.55 14.47
CA ASN A 172 -23.95 6.82 15.20
C ASN A 172 -23.42 6.39 16.57
N GLU A 173 -23.93 7.01 17.64
CA GLU A 173 -23.54 6.67 19.02
C GLU A 173 -23.91 5.22 19.42
N THR A 174 -24.88 4.60 18.73
CA THR A 174 -25.38 3.26 19.08
C THR A 174 -24.44 2.15 18.63
N ASP A 175 -23.95 2.22 17.40
CA ASP A 175 -23.02 1.23 16.85
C ASP A 175 -21.54 1.68 16.95
N GLY A 176 -21.31 2.96 17.25
CA GLY A 176 -19.98 3.56 17.41
C GLY A 176 -19.28 3.93 16.10
N TYR A 177 -19.95 3.84 14.95
CA TYR A 177 -19.35 4.15 13.65
C TYR A 177 -19.52 5.61 13.25
N LEU A 178 -18.45 6.16 12.68
CA LEU A 178 -18.49 7.39 11.89
C LEU A 178 -18.42 7.03 10.40
N TRP A 179 -19.45 7.40 9.66
CA TRP A 179 -19.64 7.10 8.25
C TRP A 179 -19.23 8.30 7.39
N GLY A 180 -18.41 8.05 6.38
CA GLY A 180 -18.02 9.06 5.40
C GLY A 180 -16.77 8.66 4.61
N ARG A 181 -16.63 9.24 3.41
CA ARG A 181 -15.44 9.09 2.57
C ARG A 181 -14.23 9.72 3.27
N GLY A 182 -13.19 8.92 3.44
CA GLY A 182 -12.01 9.26 4.21
C GLY A 182 -12.21 9.19 5.72
N ALA A 183 -13.30 8.60 6.21
CA ALA A 183 -13.41 8.30 7.64
C ALA A 183 -12.30 7.34 8.08
N SER A 184 -11.97 6.36 7.23
CA SER A 184 -10.90 5.40 7.50
C SER A 184 -9.62 5.78 6.76
N ASP A 185 -9.71 6.12 5.47
CA ASP A 185 -8.56 6.26 4.56
C ASP A 185 -8.39 7.70 4.01
N ASP A 186 -7.44 8.50 4.47
CA ASP A 186 -6.54 8.28 5.64
C ASP A 186 -6.61 9.45 6.64
N LYS A 187 -7.74 10.16 6.65
CA LYS A 187 -7.98 11.23 7.65
C LYS A 187 -8.00 10.67 9.07
N SER A 188 -8.13 9.35 9.23
CA SER A 188 -8.00 8.64 10.50
C SER A 188 -6.59 8.80 11.08
N ALA A 189 -5.52 8.59 10.30
CA ALA A 189 -4.15 8.78 10.76
C ALA A 189 -3.88 10.23 11.15
N ILE A 190 -4.28 11.21 10.31
CA ILE A 190 -4.09 12.64 10.60
C ILE A 190 -4.69 13.01 11.96
N THR A 191 -5.96 12.65 12.17
CA THR A 191 -6.64 13.04 13.42
C THR A 191 -6.15 12.27 14.65
N ALA A 192 -5.70 11.03 14.50
CA ALA A 192 -5.11 10.27 15.60
C ALA A 192 -3.73 10.83 16.00
N GLN A 193 -2.86 11.09 15.02
CA GLN A 193 -1.52 11.64 15.24
C GLN A 193 -1.58 13.05 15.84
N MET A 194 -2.45 13.92 15.30
CA MET A 194 -2.65 15.27 15.84
C MET A 194 -3.22 15.24 17.26
N SER A 195 -4.12 14.30 17.58
CA SER A 195 -4.66 14.14 18.93
C SER A 195 -3.62 13.63 19.93
N ALA A 196 -2.75 12.71 19.51
CA ALA A 196 -1.63 12.25 20.32
C ALA A 196 -0.66 13.40 20.63
N LEU A 197 -0.29 14.20 19.62
CA LEU A 197 0.61 15.34 19.80
C LEU A 197 0.00 16.46 20.65
N GLU A 198 -1.30 16.75 20.45
CA GLU A 198 -2.06 17.71 21.27
C GLU A 198 -2.08 17.28 22.74
N ALA A 199 -2.31 16.00 23.02
CA ALA A 199 -2.33 15.46 24.39
C ALA A 199 -0.95 15.49 25.07
N LEU A 200 0.12 15.21 24.32
CA LEU A 200 1.50 15.34 24.81
C LEU A 200 1.83 16.80 25.14
N LEU A 201 1.61 17.72 24.20
CA LEU A 201 1.94 19.14 24.37
C LEU A 201 1.05 19.87 25.39
N SER A 202 -0.11 19.32 25.71
CA SER A 202 -0.99 19.83 26.78
C SER A 202 -0.41 19.57 28.18
N GLN A 203 0.54 18.65 28.31
CA GLN A 203 1.18 18.32 29.59
C GLN A 203 2.47 19.13 29.75
N LYS A 204 2.51 19.99 30.78
CA LYS A 204 3.64 20.89 31.05
C LYS A 204 4.99 20.18 31.24
N THR A 205 4.96 18.91 31.62
CA THR A 205 6.14 18.07 31.88
C THR A 205 6.73 17.48 30.61
N PHE A 206 5.97 17.39 29.51
CA PHE A 206 6.48 16.84 28.26
C PHE A 206 7.46 17.81 27.61
N LYS A 207 8.71 17.37 27.47
CA LYS A 207 9.77 18.08 26.75
C LYS A 207 10.48 17.07 25.84
N PRO A 208 10.28 17.13 24.53
CA PRO A 208 10.82 16.12 23.62
C PRO A 208 12.36 16.16 23.62
N ARG A 209 12.97 15.00 23.79
CA ARG A 209 14.39 14.79 23.51
C ARG A 209 14.61 14.54 22.02
N ARG A 210 13.76 13.74 21.39
CA ARG A 210 13.80 13.40 19.96
C ARG A 210 12.84 14.28 19.15
N THR A 211 13.26 14.69 17.96
CA THR A 211 12.38 15.42 17.03
C THR A 211 11.28 14.50 16.49
N VAL A 212 10.04 15.01 16.47
CA VAL A 212 8.87 14.31 15.91
C VAL A 212 8.37 15.08 14.69
N ILE A 213 8.20 14.39 13.57
CA ILE A 213 7.71 14.95 12.32
C ILE A 213 6.34 14.32 12.02
N LEU A 214 5.33 15.16 11.79
CA LEU A 214 4.09 14.74 11.12
C LEU A 214 4.15 15.26 9.68
N ALA A 215 3.92 14.38 8.71
CA ALA A 215 4.01 14.70 7.29
C ALA A 215 2.71 14.28 6.58
N PHE A 216 1.93 15.27 6.13
CA PHE A 216 0.64 15.03 5.49
C PHE A 216 0.70 15.31 3.99
N GLY A 217 0.69 14.23 3.19
CA GLY A 217 0.54 14.25 1.74
C GLY A 217 -0.85 14.77 1.32
N PHE A 218 -1.07 14.96 0.02
CA PHE A 218 -2.34 15.50 -0.48
C PHE A 218 -2.78 14.96 -1.85
N ASP A 219 -2.08 13.94 -2.35
CA ASP A 219 -2.37 13.31 -3.63
C ASP A 219 -2.01 11.81 -3.63
N GLU A 220 -2.00 11.14 -2.47
CA GLU A 220 -1.67 9.71 -2.33
C GLU A 220 -2.54 8.86 -3.28
N GLU A 221 -3.84 9.17 -3.29
CA GLU A 221 -4.87 8.51 -4.09
C GLU A 221 -4.74 8.82 -5.59
N CYS A 222 -3.71 9.61 -5.97
CA CYS A 222 -3.27 9.92 -7.33
C CYS A 222 -1.78 9.62 -7.54
N SER A 223 -1.19 8.77 -6.70
CA SER A 223 0.21 8.35 -6.66
C SER A 223 1.19 9.15 -5.79
N GLY A 224 0.79 10.23 -5.13
CA GLY A 224 1.58 10.89 -4.08
C GLY A 224 2.75 11.75 -4.59
N HIS A 225 2.86 12.01 -5.90
CA HIS A 225 4.03 12.65 -6.50
C HIS A 225 4.15 14.13 -6.12
N LEU A 226 3.02 14.83 -5.99
CA LEU A 226 2.97 16.25 -5.66
C LEU A 226 3.07 16.48 -4.15
N GLY A 227 2.54 15.57 -3.34
CA GLY A 227 2.56 15.56 -1.88
C GLY A 227 3.82 14.89 -1.35
N ALA A 228 3.75 13.59 -1.06
CA ALA A 228 4.84 12.84 -0.43
C ALA A 228 6.14 12.88 -1.25
N GLY A 229 6.07 12.87 -2.58
CA GLY A 229 7.25 13.03 -3.44
C GLY A 229 8.02 14.33 -3.20
N HIS A 230 7.32 15.44 -2.90
CA HIS A 230 7.95 16.72 -2.57
C HIS A 230 8.32 16.84 -1.10
N ILE A 231 7.49 16.30 -0.20
CA ILE A 231 7.80 16.24 1.24
C ILE A 231 9.07 15.42 1.47
N SER A 232 9.21 14.28 0.80
CA SER A 232 10.39 13.43 0.89
C SER A 232 11.66 14.19 0.53
N LYS A 233 11.70 14.86 -0.63
CA LYS A 233 12.83 15.70 -1.07
C LYS A 233 13.14 16.82 -0.07
N HIS A 234 12.09 17.45 0.48
CA HIS A 234 12.24 18.50 1.49
C HIS A 234 12.90 17.98 2.77
N LEU A 235 12.48 16.80 3.24
CA LEU A 235 13.02 16.16 4.44
C LEU A 235 14.41 15.56 4.21
N GLU A 236 14.68 15.01 3.03
CA GLU A 236 15.98 14.44 2.68
C GLU A 236 17.04 15.55 2.63
N LYS A 237 16.68 16.71 2.06
CA LYS A 237 17.54 17.90 2.12
C LYS A 237 17.86 18.33 3.56
N ARG A 238 16.95 18.10 4.50
CA ARG A 238 17.08 18.53 5.90
C ARG A 238 17.85 17.54 6.76
N TYR A 239 17.59 16.25 6.60
CA TYR A 239 18.10 15.20 7.48
C TYR A 239 19.09 14.23 6.80
N GLY A 240 19.21 14.29 5.48
CA GLY A 240 20.05 13.39 4.68
C GLY A 240 19.39 12.05 4.39
N GLU A 241 20.07 11.26 3.54
CA GLU A 241 19.75 9.86 3.30
C GLU A 241 19.83 9.06 4.61
N HIS A 242 18.82 8.22 4.84
CA HIS A 242 18.66 7.46 6.08
C HIS A 242 18.67 8.31 7.36
N GLY A 243 18.34 9.60 7.25
CA GLY A 243 18.35 10.57 8.35
C GLY A 243 17.18 10.44 9.33
N VAL A 244 16.20 9.58 9.07
CA VAL A 244 15.01 9.36 9.90
C VAL A 244 15.05 7.97 10.54
N ALA A 245 14.85 7.90 11.86
CA ALA A 245 14.97 6.67 12.64
C ALA A 245 13.94 5.62 12.24
N ALA A 246 12.68 6.06 12.12
CA ALA A 246 11.55 5.24 11.71
C ALA A 246 10.49 6.10 11.01
N ILE A 247 9.85 5.50 10.02
CA ILE A 247 8.70 6.06 9.31
C ILE A 247 7.52 5.13 9.58
N LEU A 248 6.41 5.69 10.02
CA LEU A 248 5.14 5.00 10.13
C LEU A 248 4.14 5.69 9.21
N ASP A 249 3.51 4.93 8.34
CA ASP A 249 2.49 5.38 7.39
C ASP A 249 1.29 4.44 7.43
N GLU A 250 0.26 4.72 6.65
CA GLU A 250 -0.93 3.88 6.53
C GLU A 250 -0.66 2.48 5.95
N GLY A 251 -1.71 1.67 5.87
CA GLY A 251 -1.71 0.39 5.20
C GLY A 251 -1.45 -0.80 6.13
N GLY A 252 -0.78 -1.82 5.60
CA GLY A 252 -0.66 -3.12 6.26
C GLY A 252 -2.01 -3.81 6.41
N ALA A 253 -2.05 -4.87 7.21
CA ALA A 253 -3.29 -5.64 7.44
C ALA A 253 -4.01 -5.26 8.74
N GLY A 254 -3.59 -4.13 9.33
CA GLY A 254 -4.10 -3.63 10.60
C GLY A 254 -3.99 -4.64 11.74
N LEU A 255 -5.11 -4.79 12.45
CA LEU A 255 -5.29 -5.65 13.61
C LEU A 255 -6.19 -6.84 13.29
N GLN A 256 -5.72 -8.05 13.59
CA GLN A 256 -6.45 -9.28 13.34
C GLN A 256 -6.51 -10.16 14.58
N LYS A 257 -7.72 -10.53 14.99
CA LYS A 257 -7.92 -11.44 16.12
C LYS A 257 -8.05 -12.88 15.63
N MET A 258 -7.18 -13.77 16.09
CA MET A 258 -7.28 -15.21 15.86
C MET A 258 -7.31 -15.94 17.20
N GLY A 259 -8.50 -16.41 17.60
CA GLY A 259 -8.71 -16.93 18.95
C GLY A 259 -8.46 -15.85 20.01
N ASP A 260 -7.61 -16.17 20.98
CA ASP A 260 -7.23 -15.27 22.09
C ASP A 260 -6.01 -14.40 21.79
N VAL A 261 -5.51 -14.45 20.55
CA VAL A 261 -4.33 -13.69 20.10
C VAL A 261 -4.75 -12.57 19.16
N LEU A 262 -4.24 -11.37 19.42
CA LEU A 262 -4.35 -10.23 18.52
C LEU A 262 -3.03 -10.05 17.77
N TYR A 263 -3.10 -10.08 16.45
CA TYR A 263 -1.98 -9.84 15.57
C TYR A 263 -2.02 -8.40 15.07
N ALA A 264 -0.88 -7.71 15.19
CA ALA A 264 -0.61 -6.45 14.54
C ALA A 264 0.33 -6.71 13.38
N LEU A 265 -0.09 -6.33 12.18
CA LEU A 265 0.53 -6.77 10.94
C LEU A 265 0.95 -5.57 10.09
N PRO A 266 1.98 -4.81 10.52
CA PRO A 266 2.57 -3.76 9.71
C PRO A 266 3.18 -4.36 8.45
N ALA A 267 2.89 -3.79 7.29
CA ALA A 267 3.62 -4.18 6.09
C ALA A 267 5.04 -3.63 6.13
N VAL A 268 6.00 -4.56 6.01
CA VAL A 268 7.44 -4.25 5.97
C VAL A 268 7.96 -4.17 4.53
N TYR A 269 7.11 -4.47 3.55
CA TYR A 269 7.38 -4.24 2.13
C TYR A 269 6.08 -4.17 1.34
N GLU A 270 6.16 -3.61 0.14
CA GLU A 270 5.10 -3.58 -0.86
C GLU A 270 5.53 -4.34 -2.10
N LYS A 271 4.57 -5.02 -2.73
CA LYS A 271 4.75 -5.58 -4.07
C LYS A 271 5.02 -4.46 -5.07
N GLY A 272 5.69 -4.82 -6.15
CA GLY A 272 5.94 -3.90 -7.25
C GLY A 272 4.73 -3.82 -8.17
N TYR A 273 4.71 -2.78 -9.00
CA TYR A 273 3.65 -2.48 -9.95
C TYR A 273 4.20 -2.50 -11.37
N LEU A 274 3.43 -3.00 -12.33
CA LEU A 274 3.79 -2.95 -13.74
C LEU A 274 2.52 -2.89 -14.60
N ASP A 275 2.42 -1.87 -15.45
CA ASP A 275 1.43 -1.79 -16.52
C ASP A 275 2.10 -2.08 -17.86
N VAL A 276 1.61 -3.11 -18.55
CA VAL A 276 2.02 -3.47 -19.90
C VAL A 276 0.90 -3.20 -20.87
N TRP A 277 1.21 -2.44 -21.92
CA TRP A 277 0.28 -2.11 -22.98
C TRP A 277 0.66 -2.82 -24.27
N PHE A 278 -0.33 -3.46 -24.89
CA PHE A 278 -0.21 -4.13 -26.18
C PHE A 278 -1.00 -3.33 -27.22
N ASN A 279 -0.40 -3.14 -28.40
CA ASN A 279 -1.02 -2.48 -29.53
C ASN A 279 -0.88 -3.37 -30.77
N VAL A 280 -2.01 -3.88 -31.27
CA VAL A 280 -2.05 -4.59 -32.55
C VAL A 280 -2.47 -3.59 -33.62
N SER A 281 -1.63 -3.45 -34.64
CA SER A 281 -1.92 -2.69 -35.86
C SER A 281 -1.87 -3.63 -37.06
N VAL A 282 -2.99 -3.76 -37.78
CA VAL A 282 -3.14 -4.60 -38.97
C VAL A 282 -3.91 -3.84 -40.04
N VAL A 283 -3.93 -4.38 -41.26
CA VAL A 283 -4.72 -3.80 -42.34
C VAL A 283 -6.22 -3.92 -42.04
N GLY A 284 -6.95 -2.82 -42.24
CA GLY A 284 -8.40 -2.75 -42.09
C GLY A 284 -9.12 -3.27 -43.32
N GLY A 285 -10.41 -2.95 -43.42
CA GLY A 285 -11.20 -3.35 -44.58
C GLY A 285 -12.70 -3.27 -44.39
N HIS A 286 -13.43 -3.68 -45.41
CA HIS A 286 -14.88 -3.74 -45.40
C HIS A 286 -15.37 -5.05 -44.78
N SER A 287 -16.32 -4.99 -43.84
CA SER A 287 -16.77 -6.19 -43.11
C SER A 287 -17.43 -7.28 -43.99
N SER A 288 -17.83 -6.96 -45.22
CA SER A 288 -18.38 -7.97 -46.16
C SER A 288 -17.32 -8.87 -46.81
N VAL A 289 -16.04 -8.52 -46.69
CA VAL A 289 -14.90 -9.31 -47.18
C VAL A 289 -13.81 -9.31 -46.11
N PRO A 290 -14.04 -9.98 -44.96
CA PRO A 290 -13.10 -9.94 -43.85
C PRO A 290 -11.84 -10.73 -44.16
N THR A 291 -10.71 -10.31 -43.59
CA THR A 291 -9.53 -11.16 -43.43
C THR A 291 -9.84 -12.34 -42.51
N PRO A 292 -9.07 -13.45 -42.57
CA PRO A 292 -9.31 -14.61 -41.71
C PRO A 292 -9.38 -14.29 -40.21
N HIS A 293 -8.60 -13.31 -39.76
CA HIS A 293 -8.65 -12.77 -38.39
C HIS A 293 -8.70 -11.24 -38.43
N THR A 294 -9.41 -10.65 -37.47
CA THR A 294 -9.46 -9.20 -37.23
C THR A 294 -8.46 -8.82 -36.14
N ALA A 295 -8.11 -7.53 -36.03
CA ALA A 295 -7.28 -7.04 -34.93
C ALA A 295 -7.84 -7.43 -33.55
N ILE A 296 -9.18 -7.39 -33.39
CA ILE A 296 -9.86 -7.78 -32.14
C ILE A 296 -9.72 -9.29 -31.91
N GLY A 297 -9.84 -10.11 -32.95
CA GLY A 297 -9.66 -11.57 -32.85
C GLY A 297 -8.24 -11.94 -32.40
N ILE A 298 -7.22 -11.32 -33.02
CA ILE A 298 -5.81 -11.51 -32.63
C ILE A 298 -5.59 -11.08 -31.18
N MET A 299 -6.11 -9.91 -30.77
CA MET A 299 -5.98 -9.46 -29.39
C MET A 299 -6.72 -10.38 -28.41
N ALA A 300 -7.86 -10.96 -28.80
CA ALA A 300 -8.58 -11.91 -27.98
C ALA A 300 -7.80 -13.22 -27.75
N GLU A 301 -7.00 -13.67 -28.71
CA GLU A 301 -6.08 -14.80 -28.54
C GLU A 301 -4.99 -14.47 -27.50
N ILE A 302 -4.43 -13.25 -27.55
CA ILE A 302 -3.46 -12.76 -26.56
C ILE A 302 -4.08 -12.73 -25.17
N VAL A 303 -5.26 -12.11 -25.02
CA VAL A 303 -6.04 -12.06 -23.77
C VAL A 303 -6.24 -13.46 -23.20
N THR A 304 -6.76 -14.36 -24.02
CA THR A 304 -7.05 -15.75 -23.62
C THR A 304 -5.79 -16.48 -23.20
N THR A 305 -4.66 -16.23 -23.89
CA THR A 305 -3.38 -16.86 -23.57
C THR A 305 -2.82 -16.35 -22.25
N LEU A 306 -2.90 -15.05 -22.00
CA LEU A 306 -2.47 -14.44 -20.74
C LEU A 306 -3.29 -14.99 -19.56
N GLU A 307 -4.62 -14.99 -19.67
CA GLU A 307 -5.54 -15.49 -18.62
C GLU A 307 -5.35 -16.98 -18.31
N HIS A 308 -5.11 -17.82 -19.32
CA HIS A 308 -4.85 -19.25 -19.11
C HIS A 308 -3.47 -19.57 -18.53
N ASN A 309 -2.59 -18.57 -18.39
CA ASN A 309 -1.22 -18.75 -17.94
C ASN A 309 -0.91 -17.90 -16.69
N PRO A 310 -1.60 -18.13 -15.55
CA PRO A 310 -1.34 -17.40 -14.31
C PRO A 310 0.07 -17.68 -13.76
N PHE A 311 0.60 -16.73 -12.99
CA PHE A 311 1.85 -16.90 -12.27
C PHE A 311 1.74 -17.98 -11.19
N LYS A 312 2.86 -18.62 -10.84
CA LYS A 312 2.89 -19.63 -9.77
C LYS A 312 3.00 -18.95 -8.39
N PRO A 313 2.23 -19.39 -7.39
CA PRO A 313 2.38 -18.90 -6.02
C PRO A 313 3.67 -19.45 -5.40
N GLU A 314 4.42 -18.59 -4.71
CA GLU A 314 5.68 -18.95 -4.05
C GLU A 314 5.87 -18.14 -2.75
N ILE A 315 6.53 -18.75 -1.77
CA ILE A 315 6.90 -18.08 -0.52
C ILE A 315 8.42 -18.01 -0.43
N ALA A 316 8.95 -16.79 -0.37
CA ALA A 316 10.35 -16.57 -0.11
C ALA A 316 10.73 -17.08 1.29
N LYS A 317 11.70 -18.01 1.35
CA LYS A 317 12.26 -18.52 2.61
C LYS A 317 12.81 -17.36 3.42
N ASN A 318 12.54 -17.35 4.73
CA ASN A 318 12.84 -16.27 5.67
C ASN A 318 12.34 -14.86 5.30
N GLY A 319 11.50 -14.73 4.27
CA GLY A 319 10.85 -13.46 3.92
C GLY A 319 9.71 -13.10 4.87
N PRO A 320 9.15 -11.88 4.77
CA PRO A 320 8.15 -11.36 5.72
C PRO A 320 6.92 -12.25 5.87
N ILE A 321 6.36 -12.73 4.76
CA ILE A 321 5.19 -13.62 4.81
C ILE A 321 5.52 -14.92 5.54
N HIS A 322 6.69 -15.51 5.31
CA HIS A 322 7.11 -16.72 6.03
C HIS A 322 7.31 -16.46 7.53
N GLN A 323 7.92 -15.33 7.90
CA GLN A 323 8.09 -14.92 9.30
C GLN A 323 6.73 -14.68 10.00
N CYS A 324 5.77 -14.07 9.30
CA CYS A 324 4.41 -13.90 9.79
C CYS A 324 3.73 -15.24 10.06
N LEU A 325 3.81 -16.17 9.10
CA LEU A 325 3.25 -17.51 9.22
C LEU A 325 3.89 -18.31 10.36
N ALA A 326 5.18 -18.11 10.63
CA ALA A 326 5.83 -18.68 11.81
C ALA A 326 5.22 -18.16 13.12
N CYS A 327 4.93 -16.86 13.21
CA CYS A 327 4.21 -16.30 14.36
C CYS A 327 2.81 -16.89 14.52
N PHE A 328 2.08 -17.12 13.42
CA PHE A 328 0.78 -17.79 13.48
C PHE A 328 0.92 -19.26 13.92
N ALA A 329 1.92 -19.98 13.42
CA ALA A 329 2.17 -21.36 13.80
C ALA A 329 2.57 -21.50 15.28
N GLU A 330 3.30 -20.52 15.83
CA GLU A 330 3.76 -20.53 17.23
C GLU A 330 2.65 -20.12 18.21
N HIS A 331 1.93 -19.04 17.94
CA HIS A 331 0.98 -18.45 18.88
C HIS A 331 -0.49 -18.84 18.62
N SER A 332 -0.80 -19.37 17.45
CA SER A 332 -2.15 -19.85 17.10
C SER A 332 -2.15 -21.19 16.36
N PRO A 333 -1.38 -22.21 16.82
CA PRO A 333 -1.19 -23.48 16.10
C PRO A 333 -2.50 -24.21 15.78
N HIS A 334 -3.51 -24.02 16.61
CA HIS A 334 -4.81 -24.71 16.53
C HIS A 334 -5.80 -24.07 15.56
N VAL A 335 -5.58 -22.82 15.13
CA VAL A 335 -6.49 -22.12 14.22
C VAL A 335 -6.44 -22.75 12.83
N PHE A 336 -5.22 -23.08 12.35
CA PHE A 336 -5.00 -23.78 11.09
C PHE A 336 -3.99 -24.92 11.25
N PRO A 337 -4.36 -26.06 11.85
CA PRO A 337 -3.42 -27.14 12.17
C PRO A 337 -2.65 -27.67 10.95
N GLY A 338 -3.32 -27.72 9.78
CA GLY A 338 -2.68 -28.10 8.52
C GLY A 338 -1.61 -27.11 8.08
N LEU A 339 -1.90 -25.81 8.13
CA LEU A 339 -0.95 -24.74 7.82
C LEU A 339 0.23 -24.76 8.81
N THR A 340 -0.05 -24.85 10.11
CA THR A 340 0.95 -24.97 11.17
C THR A 340 1.91 -26.14 10.91
N LYS A 341 1.39 -27.31 10.53
CA LYS A 341 2.21 -28.48 10.19
C LYS A 341 3.11 -28.22 8.99
N LEU A 342 2.60 -27.57 7.95
CA LEU A 342 3.37 -27.24 6.74
C LEU A 342 4.50 -26.23 7.06
N VAL A 343 4.19 -25.17 7.82
CA VAL A 343 5.16 -24.15 8.25
C VAL A 343 6.26 -24.75 9.14
N ASN A 344 5.88 -25.51 10.17
CA ASN A 344 6.84 -26.15 11.07
C ASN A 344 7.65 -27.26 10.38
N GLY A 345 7.08 -27.88 9.33
CA GLY A 345 7.76 -28.87 8.50
C GLY A 345 8.65 -28.27 7.40
N GLY A 346 8.61 -26.95 7.18
CA GLY A 346 9.38 -26.26 6.14
C GLY A 346 8.87 -26.47 4.71
N ASP A 347 7.63 -26.95 4.52
CA ASP A 347 7.03 -27.21 3.20
C ASP A 347 6.45 -25.94 2.58
N LEU A 348 7.30 -25.06 2.07
CA LEU A 348 6.89 -23.76 1.52
C LEU A 348 5.98 -23.89 0.29
N GLU A 349 6.14 -24.93 -0.52
CA GLU A 349 5.25 -25.18 -1.66
C GLU A 349 3.85 -25.59 -1.18
N GLY A 350 3.78 -26.46 -0.19
CA GLY A 350 2.54 -26.83 0.48
C GLY A 350 1.86 -25.64 1.15
N VAL A 351 2.63 -24.77 1.82
CA VAL A 351 2.13 -23.51 2.40
C VAL A 351 1.56 -22.60 1.31
N ALA A 352 2.29 -22.36 0.22
CA ALA A 352 1.81 -21.51 -0.89
C ALA A 352 0.50 -22.05 -1.48
N LYS A 353 0.42 -23.35 -1.76
CA LYS A 353 -0.81 -24.04 -2.20
C LYS A 353 -1.94 -23.99 -1.19
N PHE A 354 -1.63 -23.96 0.10
CA PHE A 354 -2.64 -23.83 1.15
C PHE A 354 -3.25 -22.42 1.12
N LEU A 355 -2.42 -21.38 1.03
CA LEU A 355 -2.86 -19.98 0.98
C LEU A 355 -3.73 -19.68 -0.24
N THR A 356 -3.43 -20.26 -1.41
CA THR A 356 -4.28 -20.06 -2.60
C THR A 356 -5.68 -20.66 -2.47
N LYS A 357 -5.82 -21.72 -1.66
CA LYS A 357 -7.12 -22.32 -1.34
C LYS A 357 -7.86 -21.60 -0.21
N LEU A 358 -7.16 -20.72 0.50
CA LEU A 358 -7.69 -20.03 1.67
C LEU A 358 -8.58 -18.85 1.28
N SER A 359 -8.05 -17.94 0.47
CA SER A 359 -8.78 -16.82 -0.13
C SER A 359 -8.02 -16.26 -1.35
N ARG A 360 -8.71 -15.46 -2.17
CA ARG A 360 -8.08 -14.75 -3.30
C ARG A 360 -7.03 -13.75 -2.83
N ASP A 361 -7.27 -13.07 -1.71
CA ASP A 361 -6.31 -12.11 -1.16
C ASP A 361 -5.02 -12.83 -0.76
N MET A 362 -5.14 -13.96 -0.05
CA MET A 362 -3.98 -14.78 0.34
C MET A 362 -3.24 -15.38 -0.85
N GLN A 363 -3.94 -15.72 -1.92
CA GLN A 363 -3.32 -16.11 -3.17
C GLN A 363 -2.40 -15.00 -3.71
N TYR A 364 -2.93 -13.78 -3.85
CA TYR A 364 -2.18 -12.67 -4.46
C TYR A 364 -1.17 -12.01 -3.54
N MET A 365 -1.17 -12.33 -2.24
CA MET A 365 -0.05 -12.03 -1.34
C MET A 365 1.23 -12.79 -1.73
N VAL A 366 1.11 -14.03 -2.22
CA VAL A 366 2.24 -14.91 -2.55
C VAL A 366 2.40 -15.18 -4.05
N GLN A 367 1.57 -14.55 -4.88
CA GLN A 367 1.55 -14.74 -6.32
C GLN A 367 1.51 -13.38 -7.02
N THR A 368 2.26 -13.23 -8.11
CA THR A 368 2.08 -12.11 -9.03
C THR A 368 0.67 -12.13 -9.60
N SER A 369 -0.07 -11.02 -9.46
CA SER A 369 -1.36 -10.87 -10.12
C SER A 369 -1.17 -10.42 -11.55
N GLN A 370 -2.12 -10.77 -12.41
CA GLN A 370 -2.23 -10.28 -13.77
C GLN A 370 -3.71 -10.00 -14.00
N ALA A 371 -4.04 -8.76 -14.34
CA ALA A 371 -5.40 -8.32 -14.57
C ALA A 371 -5.47 -7.61 -15.92
N ILE A 372 -6.42 -8.04 -16.76
CA ILE A 372 -6.69 -7.42 -18.05
C ILE A 372 -7.81 -6.41 -17.84
N ASP A 373 -7.44 -5.14 -17.75
CA ASP A 373 -8.36 -4.12 -17.25
C ASP A 373 -8.96 -3.25 -18.37
N VAL A 374 -8.21 -3.01 -19.44
CA VAL A 374 -8.62 -2.10 -20.52
C VAL A 374 -8.44 -2.78 -21.87
N ILE A 375 -9.49 -2.74 -22.71
CA ILE A 375 -9.41 -3.07 -24.13
C ILE A 375 -10.18 -2.03 -24.95
N SER A 376 -9.60 -1.57 -26.05
CA SER A 376 -10.23 -0.59 -26.94
C SER A 376 -9.94 -0.94 -28.40
N GLY A 377 -10.98 -0.92 -29.24
CA GLY A 377 -10.87 -1.24 -30.65
C GLY A 377 -12.22 -1.27 -31.37
N GLY A 378 -12.22 -0.92 -32.65
CA GLY A 378 -13.43 -0.81 -33.46
C GLY A 378 -14.18 0.50 -33.28
N GLN A 379 -14.80 0.98 -34.37
CA GLN A 379 -15.53 2.26 -34.40
C GLN A 379 -16.97 2.07 -34.91
N LYS A 380 -17.19 1.15 -35.85
CA LYS A 380 -18.49 0.83 -36.43
C LYS A 380 -18.50 -0.60 -36.99
N ILE A 381 -19.66 -1.24 -37.03
CA ILE A 381 -19.79 -2.67 -37.38
C ILE A 381 -19.43 -3.03 -38.83
N ASN A 382 -19.49 -2.06 -39.75
CA ASN A 382 -19.20 -2.27 -41.17
C ASN A 382 -17.74 -1.93 -41.59
N ALA A 383 -16.84 -1.72 -40.63
CA ALA A 383 -15.41 -1.55 -40.88
C ALA A 383 -14.59 -2.46 -39.96
N LEU A 384 -13.61 -3.17 -40.52
CA LEU A 384 -12.68 -3.97 -39.75
C LEU A 384 -11.77 -3.03 -38.94
N PRO A 385 -11.53 -3.32 -37.64
CA PRO A 385 -10.65 -2.52 -36.81
C PRO A 385 -9.19 -2.67 -37.27
N GLU A 386 -8.53 -1.54 -37.49
CA GLU A 386 -7.10 -1.46 -37.84
C GLU A 386 -6.20 -1.47 -36.61
N PHE A 387 -6.72 -0.99 -35.49
CA PHE A 387 -5.98 -0.77 -34.26
C PHE A 387 -6.77 -1.26 -33.05
N VAL A 388 -6.12 -2.07 -32.21
CA VAL A 388 -6.66 -2.55 -30.94
C VAL A 388 -5.59 -2.43 -29.88
N THR A 389 -6.00 -1.87 -28.75
CA THR A 389 -5.14 -1.66 -27.57
C THR A 389 -5.64 -2.48 -26.40
N LEU A 390 -4.69 -3.03 -25.63
CA LEU A 390 -4.93 -3.80 -24.41
C LEU A 390 -4.01 -3.30 -23.29
N GLY A 391 -4.57 -2.97 -22.12
CA GLY A 391 -3.84 -2.65 -20.89
C GLY A 391 -3.92 -3.82 -19.91
N VAL A 392 -2.75 -4.29 -19.45
CA VAL A 392 -2.62 -5.38 -18.48
C VAL A 392 -1.84 -4.89 -17.27
N ASN A 393 -2.43 -5.02 -16.09
CA ASN A 393 -1.81 -4.67 -14.82
C ASN A 393 -1.19 -5.90 -14.14
N HIS A 394 -0.03 -5.71 -13.54
CA HIS A 394 0.62 -6.70 -12.68
C HIS A 394 0.98 -6.09 -11.32
N ARG A 395 0.57 -6.75 -10.23
CA ARG A 395 1.18 -6.56 -8.89
C ARG A 395 2.13 -7.72 -8.67
N TYR A 396 3.43 -7.48 -8.82
CA TYR A 396 4.40 -8.56 -8.86
C TYR A 396 5.04 -8.86 -7.51
N ALA A 397 5.18 -10.16 -7.25
CA ALA A 397 5.65 -10.72 -6.00
C ALA A 397 7.20 -10.76 -5.94
N PRO A 398 7.79 -10.81 -4.72
CA PRO A 398 9.23 -10.92 -4.47
C PRO A 398 10.08 -11.84 -5.36
N GLN A 399 9.51 -12.95 -5.81
CA GLN A 399 10.17 -13.94 -6.65
C GLN A 399 10.25 -13.55 -8.13
N ASP A 400 9.42 -12.58 -8.56
CA ASP A 400 9.38 -12.07 -9.92
C ASP A 400 10.08 -10.71 -10.03
N SER A 401 10.43 -10.34 -11.26
CA SER A 401 11.00 -9.04 -11.62
C SER A 401 10.29 -8.50 -12.86
N ILE A 402 10.41 -7.20 -13.11
CA ILE A 402 9.87 -6.59 -14.34
C ILE A 402 10.40 -7.32 -15.58
N GLY A 403 11.72 -7.56 -15.64
CA GLY A 403 12.36 -8.30 -16.73
C GLY A 403 11.86 -9.74 -16.90
N SER A 404 11.63 -10.47 -15.81
CA SER A 404 11.10 -11.84 -15.90
C SER A 404 9.64 -11.87 -16.38
N ILE A 405 8.83 -10.88 -15.99
CA ILE A 405 7.44 -10.72 -16.46
C ILE A 405 7.43 -10.38 -17.95
N GLN A 406 8.24 -9.41 -18.37
CA GLN A 406 8.40 -9.04 -19.78
C GLN A 406 8.82 -10.25 -20.62
N HIS A 407 9.84 -11.00 -20.17
CA HIS A 407 10.30 -12.20 -20.86
C HIS A 407 9.20 -13.26 -20.96
N ARG A 408 8.46 -13.48 -19.88
CA ARG A 408 7.32 -14.41 -19.86
C ARG A 408 6.23 -14.01 -20.85
N ILE A 409 5.87 -12.73 -20.90
CA ILE A 409 4.85 -12.19 -21.83
C ILE A 409 5.27 -12.49 -23.27
N VAL A 410 6.50 -12.14 -23.65
CA VAL A 410 7.03 -12.41 -25.01
C VAL A 410 6.99 -13.91 -25.31
N GLY A 411 7.40 -14.75 -24.36
CA GLY A 411 7.36 -16.21 -24.51
C GLY A 411 5.96 -16.77 -24.75
N LEU A 412 4.93 -16.20 -24.13
CA LEU A 412 3.53 -16.63 -24.26
C LEU A 412 2.90 -16.23 -25.60
N ILE A 413 3.27 -15.06 -26.12
CA ILE A 413 2.61 -14.49 -27.31
C ILE A 413 3.37 -14.73 -28.62
N LYS A 414 4.61 -15.24 -28.57
CA LYS A 414 5.46 -15.44 -29.76
C LYS A 414 4.79 -16.31 -30.83
N ASP A 415 4.07 -17.36 -30.42
CA ASP A 415 3.45 -18.32 -31.35
C ASP A 415 2.20 -17.71 -32.01
N ILE A 416 1.48 -16.86 -31.28
CA ILE A 416 0.37 -16.05 -31.80
C ILE A 416 0.90 -15.07 -32.85
N ALA A 417 1.96 -14.33 -32.52
CA ALA A 417 2.58 -13.38 -33.43
C ALA A 417 3.10 -14.06 -34.71
N ALA A 418 3.70 -15.25 -34.59
CA ALA A 418 4.13 -16.05 -35.73
C ALA A 418 2.95 -16.53 -36.59
N THR A 419 1.87 -17.03 -35.96
CA THR A 419 0.66 -17.51 -36.65
C THR A 419 0.01 -16.41 -37.48
N HIS A 420 -0.04 -15.19 -36.96
CA HIS A 420 -0.64 -14.03 -37.63
C HIS A 420 0.37 -13.19 -38.43
N ASN A 421 1.60 -13.67 -38.58
CA ASN A 421 2.67 -13.03 -39.34
C ASN A 421 2.85 -11.54 -38.97
N LEU A 422 2.91 -11.28 -37.66
CA LEU A 422 3.09 -9.95 -37.08
C LEU A 422 4.58 -9.64 -36.87
N ARG A 423 4.99 -8.41 -37.15
CA ARG A 423 6.24 -7.86 -36.61
C ARG A 423 6.04 -7.56 -35.14
N VAL A 424 6.89 -8.08 -34.27
CA VAL A 424 6.81 -7.82 -32.83
C VAL A 424 7.84 -6.77 -32.42
N GLU A 425 7.39 -5.76 -31.68
CA GLU A 425 8.21 -4.72 -31.06
C GLU A 425 7.95 -4.78 -29.55
N ALA A 426 8.65 -5.67 -28.86
CA ALA A 426 8.42 -5.90 -27.44
C ALA A 426 9.50 -5.25 -26.59
N PHE A 427 9.08 -4.30 -25.75
CA PHE A 427 9.91 -3.64 -24.74
C PHE A 427 11.22 -3.09 -25.35
N GLU A 428 11.11 -2.41 -26.50
CA GLU A 428 12.25 -1.69 -27.08
C GLU A 428 12.73 -0.64 -26.08
N ASP A 429 14.06 -0.52 -25.93
CA ASP A 429 14.73 0.43 -25.04
C ASP A 429 14.32 0.35 -23.54
N ASP A 430 13.79 -0.80 -23.09
CA ASP A 430 13.51 -1.04 -21.67
C ASP A 430 14.70 -1.71 -20.96
N GLU A 431 15.37 -0.93 -20.09
CA GLU A 431 16.56 -1.39 -19.36
C GLU A 431 16.31 -2.61 -18.47
N ASP A 432 15.12 -2.75 -17.87
CA ASP A 432 14.83 -3.89 -16.98
C ASP A 432 14.77 -5.19 -17.78
N TYR A 433 14.23 -5.12 -19.00
CA TYR A 433 14.21 -6.26 -19.91
C TYR A 433 15.62 -6.63 -20.39
N ASP A 434 16.39 -5.64 -20.85
CA ASP A 434 17.75 -5.89 -21.35
C ASP A 434 18.68 -6.44 -20.26
N LYS A 435 18.60 -5.91 -19.03
CA LYS A 435 19.35 -6.43 -17.87
C LYS A 435 18.93 -7.86 -17.53
N TYR A 436 17.64 -8.19 -17.60
CA TYR A 436 17.17 -9.56 -17.36
C TYR A 436 17.67 -10.52 -18.43
N LEU A 437 17.61 -10.15 -19.71
CA LEU A 437 18.12 -10.99 -20.80
C LEU A 437 19.62 -11.23 -20.65
N ALA A 438 20.41 -10.17 -20.43
CA ALA A 438 21.84 -10.25 -20.25
C ALA A 438 22.22 -11.12 -19.02
N SER A 439 21.57 -10.91 -17.88
CA SER A 439 21.86 -11.69 -16.65
C SER A 439 21.52 -13.18 -16.76
N ASN A 440 20.66 -13.56 -17.70
CA ASN A 440 20.25 -14.95 -17.93
C ASN A 440 20.82 -15.56 -19.22
N ASN A 441 21.73 -14.87 -19.92
CA ASN A 441 22.27 -15.28 -21.22
C ASN A 441 21.18 -15.56 -22.27
N LEU A 442 20.11 -14.75 -22.27
CA LEU A 442 19.00 -14.85 -23.20
C LEU A 442 19.14 -13.78 -24.29
N SER A 443 18.60 -14.08 -25.48
CA SER A 443 18.46 -13.11 -26.57
C SER A 443 17.01 -12.66 -26.68
N ARG A 444 16.78 -11.47 -27.27
CA ARG A 444 15.43 -11.00 -27.59
C ARG A 444 14.75 -12.01 -28.50
N VAL A 445 13.63 -12.55 -28.03
CA VAL A 445 12.75 -13.41 -28.82
C VAL A 445 11.89 -12.45 -29.64
N CYS A 446 11.98 -12.50 -30.98
CA CYS A 446 11.30 -11.64 -31.95
C CYS A 446 11.99 -10.30 -32.33
N ASN A 447 13.29 -10.29 -32.64
CA ASN A 447 14.00 -9.07 -33.06
C ASN A 447 13.99 -8.81 -34.59
N LYS A 448 14.10 -7.51 -34.92
CA LYS A 448 14.12 -6.81 -36.23
C LYS A 448 14.86 -7.47 -37.42
N ASP A 449 15.72 -8.45 -37.21
CA ASP A 449 16.82 -8.79 -38.15
C ASP A 449 16.69 -10.14 -38.87
N GLU A 450 15.55 -10.84 -38.77
CA GLU A 450 15.26 -11.92 -39.74
C GLU A 450 14.81 -11.33 -41.07
N ASP A 451 15.78 -10.83 -41.84
CA ASP A 451 15.68 -10.52 -43.27
C ASP A 451 14.41 -9.70 -43.65
N LEU A 452 14.39 -8.42 -43.23
CA LEU A 452 13.33 -7.44 -43.55
C LEU A 452 12.99 -7.34 -45.05
N TRP A 453 13.90 -7.77 -45.92
CA TRP A 453 13.71 -7.78 -47.37
C TRP A 453 12.96 -9.01 -47.89
N GLN A 454 12.78 -10.06 -47.08
CA GLN A 454 12.16 -11.33 -47.49
C GLN A 454 10.80 -11.61 -46.80
N LYS A 455 10.57 -11.17 -45.56
CA LYS A 455 9.28 -11.36 -44.85
C LYS A 455 8.35 -10.15 -44.98
N LYS A 456 7.25 -10.31 -45.73
CA LYS A 456 6.13 -9.34 -45.73
C LYS A 456 5.22 -9.61 -44.54
N TYR A 457 5.41 -8.87 -43.45
CA TYR A 457 4.51 -8.91 -42.29
C TYR A 457 3.13 -8.31 -42.63
N THR A 458 2.07 -8.88 -42.05
CA THR A 458 0.67 -8.44 -42.25
C THR A 458 0.20 -7.42 -41.21
N GLY A 459 1.04 -7.12 -40.23
CA GLY A 459 0.82 -6.10 -39.21
C GLY A 459 1.97 -6.03 -38.19
N THR A 460 1.78 -5.19 -37.17
CA THR A 460 2.72 -4.97 -36.07
C THR A 460 2.03 -5.18 -34.73
N LEU A 461 2.71 -5.84 -33.80
CA LEU A 461 2.36 -5.95 -32.38
C LEU A 461 3.42 -5.23 -31.56
N THR A 462 3.08 -4.08 -31.00
CA THR A 462 3.96 -3.32 -30.10
C THR A 462 3.56 -3.58 -28.66
N ILE A 463 4.53 -3.84 -27.79
CA ILE A 463 4.33 -4.13 -26.36
C ILE A 463 5.27 -3.25 -25.56
N ALA A 464 4.74 -2.44 -24.66
CA ALA A 464 5.55 -1.49 -23.91
C ALA A 464 5.07 -1.38 -22.46
N VAL A 465 6.02 -1.10 -21.57
CA VAL A 465 5.70 -0.69 -20.20
C VAL A 465 5.23 0.77 -20.24
N LYS A 466 4.12 1.07 -19.57
CA LYS A 466 3.64 2.45 -19.40
C LYS A 466 3.81 2.99 -17.99
N LYS A 467 3.78 2.13 -16.98
CA LYS A 467 4.00 2.52 -15.59
C LYS A 467 4.66 1.36 -14.85
N LYS A 468 5.60 1.66 -13.96
CA LYS A 468 6.28 0.65 -13.16
C LYS A 468 6.76 1.19 -11.82
N SER A 469 6.55 0.42 -10.76
CA SER A 469 7.17 0.63 -9.45
C SER A 469 7.95 -0.61 -9.04
N TYR A 470 8.99 -0.42 -8.25
CA TYR A 470 9.81 -1.51 -7.74
C TYR A 470 9.25 -2.06 -6.43
N ILE A 471 9.45 -3.36 -6.20
CA ILE A 471 9.26 -3.93 -4.86
C ILE A 471 10.11 -3.12 -3.88
N THR A 472 9.49 -2.64 -2.81
CA THR A 472 10.22 -1.82 -1.85
C THR A 472 11.20 -2.67 -1.05
N PRO A 473 12.35 -2.13 -0.64
CA PRO A 473 13.23 -2.80 0.32
C PRO A 473 12.46 -3.26 1.55
N GLN A 474 12.78 -4.45 2.04
CA GLN A 474 12.18 -4.98 3.26
C GLN A 474 12.69 -4.21 4.49
N SER A 475 11.77 -3.62 5.24
CA SER A 475 12.06 -3.04 6.54
C SER A 475 12.45 -4.12 7.57
N PRO A 476 13.39 -3.82 8.49
CA PRO A 476 13.74 -4.75 9.55
C PRO A 476 12.53 -5.11 10.43
N SER A 477 12.29 -6.41 10.56
CA SER A 477 11.31 -7.02 11.48
C SER A 477 11.95 -7.58 12.76
N SER A 478 13.16 -7.10 13.07
CA SER A 478 13.90 -7.38 14.30
C SER A 478 14.89 -6.25 14.59
N GLY A 479 15.47 -6.25 15.79
CA GLY A 479 16.45 -5.24 16.20
C GLY A 479 15.83 -4.01 16.89
N PRO A 480 16.64 -3.00 17.26
CA PRO A 480 16.24 -2.00 18.24
C PRO A 480 15.02 -1.15 17.84
N VAL A 481 14.92 -0.76 16.57
CA VAL A 481 13.78 0.04 16.06
C VAL A 481 12.50 -0.80 16.03
N TRP A 482 12.57 -2.03 15.54
CA TRP A 482 11.44 -2.98 15.60
C TRP A 482 11.02 -3.28 17.04
N ASN A 483 11.97 -3.38 17.97
CA ASN A 483 11.67 -3.64 19.39
C ASN A 483 10.82 -2.52 19.99
N ILE A 484 11.06 -1.27 19.62
CA ILE A 484 10.25 -0.13 20.06
C ILE A 484 8.87 -0.20 19.43
N PHE A 485 8.78 -0.42 18.11
CA PHE A 485 7.50 -0.56 17.42
C PHE A 485 6.66 -1.70 18.01
N ALA A 486 7.19 -2.93 17.98
CA ALA A 486 6.50 -4.13 18.45
C ALA A 486 6.21 -4.06 19.96
N GLY A 487 7.14 -3.57 20.77
CA GLY A 487 6.93 -3.37 22.20
C GLY A 487 5.82 -2.37 22.50
N THR A 488 5.74 -1.27 21.74
CA THR A 488 4.66 -0.27 21.85
C THR A 488 3.32 -0.90 21.46
N VAL A 489 3.24 -1.59 20.33
CA VAL A 489 2.04 -2.32 19.91
C VAL A 489 1.54 -3.25 21.01
N ARG A 490 2.44 -4.06 21.58
CA ARG A 490 2.09 -5.00 22.63
C ARG A 490 1.57 -4.32 23.89
N HIS A 491 2.06 -3.11 24.20
CA HIS A 491 1.56 -2.32 25.32
C HIS A 491 0.19 -1.70 25.00
N SER A 492 0.08 -0.93 23.92
CA SER A 492 -1.11 -0.15 23.59
C SER A 492 -2.36 -1.01 23.33
N PHE A 493 -2.18 -2.25 22.88
CA PHE A 493 -3.28 -3.19 22.61
C PHE A 493 -3.42 -4.32 23.64
N ALA A 494 -2.73 -4.25 24.79
CA ALA A 494 -2.74 -5.30 25.81
C ALA A 494 -4.13 -5.61 26.41
N GLN A 495 -5.08 -4.68 26.32
CA GLN A 495 -6.45 -4.87 26.81
C GLN A 495 -7.37 -5.58 25.79
N GLU A 496 -6.95 -5.70 24.53
CA GLU A 496 -7.79 -6.23 23.44
C GLU A 496 -7.70 -7.76 23.30
N ALA A 497 -6.62 -8.35 23.81
CA ALA A 497 -6.36 -9.79 23.80
C ALA A 497 -5.36 -10.22 24.88
N LYS A 498 -5.38 -11.50 25.22
CA LYS A 498 -4.44 -12.10 26.20
C LYS A 498 -2.99 -12.03 25.72
N THR A 499 -2.80 -12.23 24.42
CA THR A 499 -1.51 -12.13 23.75
C THR A 499 -1.63 -11.20 22.56
N VAL A 500 -0.74 -10.20 22.49
CA VAL A 500 -0.58 -9.34 21.32
C VAL A 500 0.72 -9.71 20.62
N VAL A 501 0.66 -9.96 19.32
CA VAL A 501 1.80 -10.39 18.49
C VAL A 501 1.98 -9.38 17.36
N ALA A 502 3.08 -8.64 17.36
CA ALA A 502 3.49 -7.85 16.21
C ALA A 502 4.30 -8.75 15.26
N ALA A 503 3.83 -8.92 14.04
CA ALA A 503 4.46 -9.78 13.05
C ALA A 503 4.58 -9.05 11.70
N PRO A 504 5.63 -9.29 10.92
CA PRO A 504 5.85 -8.56 9.66
C PRO A 504 4.80 -8.95 8.61
N GLY A 505 3.95 -8.02 8.23
CA GLY A 505 3.02 -8.15 7.12
C GLY A 505 3.64 -7.75 5.78
N ALA A 506 2.79 -7.68 4.76
CA ALA A 506 3.14 -7.25 3.42
C ALA A 506 1.94 -6.57 2.76
N MET A 507 2.17 -5.82 1.69
CA MET A 507 1.12 -5.14 0.94
C MET A 507 1.15 -5.48 -0.55
N THR A 508 -0.05 -5.57 -1.13
CA THR A 508 -0.28 -5.69 -2.57
C THR A 508 -0.33 -4.34 -3.27
N GLY A 509 -0.84 -3.31 -2.58
CA GLY A 509 -0.82 -1.91 -3.01
C GLY A 509 0.46 -1.18 -2.61
N ASN A 510 0.61 0.05 -3.10
CA ASN A 510 1.68 0.97 -2.69
C ASN A 510 1.02 2.16 -1.96
N THR A 511 1.70 2.68 -0.93
CA THR A 511 1.35 3.94 -0.26
C THR A 511 2.35 5.05 -0.61
N ASP A 512 2.17 6.23 -0.02
CA ASP A 512 3.14 7.33 -0.04
C ASP A 512 4.57 6.92 0.37
N THR A 513 4.73 5.87 1.17
CA THR A 513 6.05 5.33 1.58
C THR A 513 7.03 5.03 0.45
N ARG A 514 6.56 4.74 -0.77
CA ARG A 514 7.46 4.57 -1.93
C ARG A 514 8.34 5.79 -2.20
N HIS A 515 7.88 6.98 -1.79
CA HIS A 515 8.61 8.24 -1.92
C HIS A 515 9.63 8.43 -0.80
N TYR A 516 9.45 7.76 0.34
CA TYR A 516 10.26 7.93 1.55
C TYR A 516 11.36 6.88 1.71
N LEU A 517 11.55 5.98 0.73
CA LEU A 517 12.52 4.86 0.83
C LEU A 517 13.97 5.30 1.09
N ASN A 518 14.33 6.50 0.67
CA ASN A 518 15.67 7.05 0.89
C ASN A 518 15.85 7.66 2.30
N LEU A 519 14.76 8.02 2.98
CA LEU A 519 14.81 8.69 4.29
C LEU A 519 15.06 7.75 5.46
N SER A 520 14.63 6.48 5.35
CA SER A 520 14.79 5.50 6.42
C SER A 520 14.83 4.07 5.88
N LYS A 521 15.53 3.19 6.59
CA LYS A 521 15.44 1.74 6.39
C LYS A 521 14.30 1.11 7.20
N ASN A 522 13.75 1.83 8.19
CA ASN A 522 12.71 1.33 9.08
C ASN A 522 11.37 1.97 8.74
N ILE A 523 10.74 1.48 7.66
CA ILE A 523 9.46 1.98 7.17
C ILE A 523 8.37 0.94 7.46
N TYR A 524 7.44 1.28 8.34
CA TYR A 524 6.34 0.40 8.73
C TYR A 524 5.04 0.99 8.22
N ARG A 525 4.30 0.21 7.42
CA ARG A 525 3.00 0.61 6.84
C ARG A 525 1.90 -0.04 7.65
N TRP A 526 1.23 0.73 8.50
CA TRP A 526 0.31 0.19 9.48
C TRP A 526 -0.70 1.19 10.01
N SER A 527 -1.94 1.04 9.56
CA SER A 527 -3.11 1.67 10.18
C SER A 527 -3.66 0.74 11.28
N PRO A 528 -3.57 1.12 12.57
CA PRO A 528 -3.87 0.21 13.67
C PRO A 528 -5.37 0.11 13.97
N GLY A 529 -6.13 -0.47 13.04
CA GLY A 529 -7.51 -0.88 13.28
C GLY A 529 -7.85 -2.20 12.61
N SER A 530 -9.05 -2.70 12.88
CA SER A 530 -9.50 -4.00 12.37
C SER A 530 -10.34 -3.84 11.12
N LEU A 531 -10.71 -4.97 10.55
CA LEU A 531 -11.61 -5.05 9.39
C LEU A 531 -12.97 -4.40 9.63
N LYS A 532 -13.38 -4.22 10.89
CA LYS A 532 -14.58 -3.45 11.22
C LYS A 532 -14.50 -2.02 10.71
N SER A 533 -13.31 -1.43 10.74
CA SER A 533 -13.04 -0.05 10.30
C SER A 533 -12.50 0.03 8.88
N PHE A 534 -11.81 -1.00 8.39
CA PHE A 534 -11.06 -0.90 7.13
C PHE A 534 -11.62 -1.77 5.99
N SER A 535 -12.76 -2.45 6.15
CA SER A 535 -13.34 -3.30 5.08
C SER A 535 -13.92 -2.53 3.89
N ASN A 536 -14.28 -1.26 4.07
CA ASN A 536 -15.02 -0.45 3.08
C ASN A 536 -14.18 0.73 2.54
N ILE A 537 -12.86 0.72 2.73
CA ILE A 537 -11.97 1.69 2.09
C ILE A 537 -12.21 1.67 0.57
N HIS A 538 -12.20 2.86 -0.03
CA HIS A 538 -12.51 3.13 -1.45
C HIS A 538 -13.92 2.74 -1.93
N GLY A 539 -14.68 1.99 -1.14
CA GLY A 539 -16.03 1.55 -1.44
C GLY A 539 -17.14 2.48 -0.95
N VAL A 540 -18.36 2.08 -1.29
CA VAL A 540 -19.60 2.65 -0.71
C VAL A 540 -19.62 2.35 0.79
N ASN A 541 -20.18 3.28 1.57
CA ASN A 541 -20.39 3.11 3.00
C ASN A 541 -19.09 2.97 3.82
N GLU A 542 -18.02 3.63 3.37
CA GLU A 542 -16.80 3.78 4.16
C GLU A 542 -17.14 4.35 5.55
N ARG A 543 -16.56 3.74 6.59
CA ARG A 543 -16.81 4.08 7.98
C ARG A 543 -15.69 3.61 8.89
N LEU A 544 -15.51 4.31 10.00
CA LEU A 544 -14.50 4.03 11.01
C LEU A 544 -15.16 3.78 12.37
N LEU A 545 -14.76 2.73 13.08
CA LEU A 545 -15.21 2.50 14.45
C LEU A 545 -14.46 3.44 15.40
N MET A 546 -15.17 4.36 16.06
CA MET A 546 -14.52 5.41 16.83
C MET A 546 -13.76 4.90 18.06
N SER A 547 -14.07 3.71 18.57
CA SER A 547 -13.24 3.06 19.60
C SER A 547 -11.87 2.64 19.06
N GLU A 548 -11.79 2.19 17.81
CA GLU A 548 -10.51 1.86 17.18
C GLU A 548 -9.71 3.13 16.86
N GLN A 549 -10.40 4.23 16.50
CA GLN A 549 -9.75 5.53 16.36
C GLN A 549 -9.11 6.02 17.66
N MET A 550 -9.76 5.78 18.81
CA MET A 550 -9.14 6.06 20.11
C MET A 550 -7.91 5.19 20.35
N ASN A 551 -7.97 3.90 20.01
CA ASN A 551 -6.83 3.00 20.15
C ASN A 551 -5.65 3.38 19.23
N MET A 552 -5.93 3.87 18.03
CA MET A 552 -4.93 4.46 17.14
C MET A 552 -4.24 5.67 17.77
N ALA A 553 -5.00 6.60 18.38
CA ALA A 553 -4.43 7.74 19.10
C ALA A 553 -3.58 7.32 20.31
N LYS A 554 -4.02 6.30 21.07
CA LYS A 554 -3.23 5.72 22.18
C LYS A 554 -1.90 5.18 21.70
N PHE A 555 -1.92 4.42 20.59
CA PHE A 555 -0.71 3.87 20.00
C PHE A 555 0.27 4.98 19.58
N TYR A 556 -0.17 6.00 18.83
CA TYR A 556 0.71 7.10 18.44
C TYR A 556 1.28 7.86 19.64
N TYR A 557 0.48 8.07 20.69
CA TYR A 557 0.92 8.71 21.93
C TYR A 557 2.02 7.91 22.63
N ASP A 558 1.85 6.59 22.79
CA ASP A 558 2.84 5.73 23.41
C ASP A 558 4.07 5.51 22.52
N PHE A 559 3.89 5.48 21.20
CA PHE A 559 4.98 5.36 20.21
C PHE A 559 5.92 6.55 20.29
N ILE A 560 5.38 7.78 20.30
CA ILE A 560 6.18 9.00 20.46
C ILE A 560 6.97 8.95 21.78
N ARG A 561 6.34 8.59 22.90
CA ARG A 561 6.99 8.52 24.23
C ARG A 561 8.10 7.48 24.28
N ASN A 562 7.85 6.30 23.73
CA ASN A 562 8.83 5.22 23.70
C ASN A 562 10.03 5.55 22.81
N PHE A 563 9.82 6.20 21.66
CA PHE A 563 10.91 6.72 20.85
C PHE A 563 11.63 7.87 21.55
N ASP A 564 10.95 8.76 22.27
CA ASP A 564 11.61 9.86 22.96
C ASP A 564 12.65 9.38 24.01
N LYS A 565 12.36 8.24 24.66
CA LYS A 565 13.28 7.57 25.60
C LYS A 565 14.41 6.79 24.94
N ALA A 566 14.18 6.26 23.74
CA ALA A 566 15.14 5.38 23.09
C ALA A 566 16.34 6.13 22.50
N THR A 567 17.52 5.52 22.56
CA THR A 567 18.78 6.07 21.99
C THR A 567 19.14 5.47 20.64
N VAL A 568 18.22 4.70 20.05
CA VAL A 568 18.42 3.93 18.81
C VAL A 568 18.52 4.80 17.58
#